data_AF-A0A559TJP4-F1
#
_entry.id   AF-A0A559TJP4-F1
#
_cell.length_a   1.000
_cell.length_b   1.000
_cell.length_c   1.000
_cell.angle_alpha   90.00
_cell.angle_beta   90.00
_cell.angle_gamma   90.00
#
_symmetry.space_group_name_H-M   'P 1'
#
loop_
_entity.id
_entity.type
_entity.pdbx_description
1 polymer ?
#
loop_
_entity_poly.entity_id
_entity_poly.type
_entity_poly.pdbx_seq_one_letter_code
_entity_poly.pdbx_strand_id
1 'polypeptide(L)'
;MATEIPSDVEKLLDPTMNKKLFETVTVGKATYYFIDQYDDDGGEPVIVRSLPGASPMLVDDILAEDDATGGGATGSFSPQLQERLKAIRGEFDDAVDDTAGGAAPLSQAEVNKRLRAKAMKCADRNDPEHLSSRDAPGTDHGNLACAWAVNQVAKKALGREIGGGLATANMVVVLRDKHKRATDLVSGCVIISPTVTRLNGTRNIGHVGIVGEVNTADKDQTKIYSNSSGAAEFQQNFTYARWRGKYKDDKGLSVEFFELDPQRFPNAGT
;
A
#
# COMPACT_ATOMS: atom_id res chain seq x y z
N MET A 1 0.21 -0.15 -30.58
CA MET A 1 0.93 1.13 -30.38
C MET A 1 0.96 1.38 -28.89
N ALA A 2 2.11 1.74 -28.31
CA ALA A 2 2.15 2.10 -26.90
C ALA A 2 1.30 3.36 -26.73
N THR A 3 0.22 3.29 -25.98
CA THR A 3 -0.61 4.45 -25.69
C THR A 3 0.18 5.35 -24.74
N GLU A 4 0.58 6.53 -25.21
CA GLU A 4 1.31 7.49 -24.37
C GLU A 4 0.39 8.10 -23.30
N ILE A 5 0.95 8.42 -22.13
CA ILE A 5 0.25 9.16 -21.09
C ILE A 5 0.07 10.61 -21.59
N PRO A 6 -1.15 11.15 -21.65
CA PRO A 6 -1.36 12.54 -22.06
C PRO A 6 -0.61 13.54 -21.16
N SER A 7 -0.06 14.60 -21.76
CA SER A 7 0.80 15.56 -21.05
C SER A 7 0.11 16.31 -19.89
N ASP A 8 -1.21 16.46 -19.94
CA ASP A 8 -2.04 17.05 -18.89
C ASP A 8 -2.30 16.07 -17.74
N VAL A 9 -2.45 14.79 -18.06
CA VAL A 9 -2.50 13.68 -17.09
C VAL A 9 -1.14 13.53 -16.39
N GLU A 10 -0.04 13.60 -17.13
CA GLU A 10 1.31 13.40 -16.58
C GLU A 10 1.68 14.43 -15.51
N LYS A 11 1.17 15.67 -15.60
CA LYS A 11 1.40 16.73 -14.60
C LYS A 11 0.82 16.41 -13.22
N LEU A 12 -0.13 15.49 -13.14
CA LEU A 12 -0.74 15.02 -11.90
C LEU A 12 0.06 13.89 -11.24
N LEU A 13 1.06 13.34 -11.93
CA LEU A 13 1.85 12.22 -11.48
C LEU A 13 3.11 12.68 -10.74
N ASP A 14 3.64 11.82 -9.87
CA ASP A 14 4.88 12.06 -9.15
C ASP A 14 6.04 12.16 -10.17
N PRO A 15 6.70 13.33 -10.28
CA PRO A 15 7.72 13.54 -11.29
C PRO A 15 9.01 12.75 -11.02
N THR A 16 9.18 12.19 -9.81
CA THR A 16 10.39 11.43 -9.45
C THR A 16 10.23 9.93 -9.68
N MET A 17 9.08 9.47 -10.18
CA MET A 17 8.75 8.06 -10.33
C MET A 17 8.73 7.65 -11.81
N ASN A 18 9.05 6.38 -12.07
CA ASN A 18 8.73 5.77 -13.36
C ASN A 18 7.21 5.67 -13.51
N LYS A 19 6.72 5.73 -14.75
CA LYS A 19 5.29 5.73 -15.06
C LYS A 19 5.00 4.71 -16.14
N LYS A 20 3.95 3.92 -15.95
CA LYS A 20 3.48 2.95 -16.94
C LYS A 20 1.97 3.06 -17.05
N LEU A 21 1.47 3.44 -18.23
CA LEU A 21 0.04 3.38 -18.51
C LEU A 21 -0.36 1.90 -18.58
N PHE A 22 -1.17 1.46 -17.64
CA PHE A 22 -1.68 0.10 -17.57
C PHE A 22 -2.87 -0.07 -18.52
N GLU A 23 -3.90 0.77 -18.36
CA GLU A 23 -5.11 0.70 -19.16
C GLU A 23 -5.78 2.07 -19.27
N THR A 24 -6.55 2.27 -20.34
CA THR A 24 -7.42 3.43 -20.50
C THR A 24 -8.83 2.96 -20.78
N VAL A 25 -9.80 3.45 -20.03
CA VAL A 25 -11.20 3.08 -20.20
C VAL A 25 -12.08 4.31 -20.26
N THR A 26 -13.05 4.32 -21.18
CA THR A 26 -14.09 5.35 -21.21
C THR A 26 -15.35 4.83 -20.53
N VAL A 27 -15.81 5.57 -19.52
CA VAL A 27 -17.05 5.32 -18.79
C VAL A 27 -17.94 6.55 -18.94
N GLY A 28 -19.08 6.39 -19.62
CA GLY A 28 -19.93 7.51 -20.00
C GLY A 28 -19.17 8.54 -20.84
N LYS A 29 -18.97 9.74 -20.31
CA LYS A 29 -18.17 10.82 -20.95
C LYS A 29 -16.74 10.94 -20.40
N ALA A 30 -16.41 10.20 -19.35
CA ALA A 30 -15.13 10.28 -18.69
C ALA A 30 -14.15 9.25 -19.27
N THR A 31 -12.90 9.65 -19.45
CA THR A 31 -11.79 8.75 -19.74
C THR A 31 -10.96 8.58 -18.48
N TYR A 32 -10.78 7.34 -18.07
CA TYR A 32 -9.98 6.93 -16.93
C TYR A 32 -8.64 6.37 -17.40
N TYR A 33 -7.56 6.86 -16.82
CA TYR A 33 -6.20 6.40 -17.05
C TYR A 33 -5.73 5.68 -15.78
N PHE A 34 -5.44 4.39 -15.91
CA PHE A 34 -4.85 3.58 -14.86
C PHE A 34 -3.35 3.54 -15.05
N ILE A 35 -2.60 4.12 -14.12
CA ILE A 35 -1.18 4.39 -14.27
C ILE A 35 -0.42 3.85 -13.06
N ASP A 36 0.61 3.07 -13.34
CA ASP A 36 1.50 2.54 -12.30
C ASP A 36 2.66 3.51 -12.13
N GLN A 37 2.87 3.95 -10.88
CA GLN A 37 4.00 4.79 -10.51
C GLN A 37 4.91 4.06 -9.54
N TYR A 38 6.19 3.94 -9.88
CA TYR A 38 7.13 3.16 -9.07
C TYR A 38 8.59 3.60 -9.25
N ASP A 39 9.41 3.29 -8.24
CA ASP A 39 10.88 3.30 -8.27
C ASP A 39 11.41 1.96 -7.76
N ASP A 40 12.70 1.86 -7.44
CA ASP A 40 13.32 0.61 -6.94
C ASP A 40 12.85 0.22 -5.53
N ASP A 41 12.33 1.17 -4.75
CA ASP A 41 11.95 0.95 -3.37
C ASP A 41 10.44 0.70 -3.21
N GLY A 42 9.58 1.34 -4.00
CA GLY A 42 8.13 1.21 -3.87
C GLY A 42 7.34 1.77 -5.04
N GLY A 43 6.01 1.68 -4.96
CA GLY A 43 5.12 2.21 -5.97
C GLY A 43 3.64 2.07 -5.59
N GLU A 44 2.79 2.77 -6.33
CA GLU A 44 1.34 2.81 -6.12
C GLU A 44 0.60 2.99 -7.47
N PRO A 45 -0.53 2.28 -7.66
CA PRO A 45 -1.42 2.56 -8.78
C PRO A 45 -2.12 3.92 -8.59
N VAL A 46 -2.27 4.66 -9.68
CA VAL A 46 -2.94 5.96 -9.72
C VAL A 46 -4.01 5.95 -10.79
N ILE A 47 -5.18 6.49 -10.45
CA ILE A 47 -6.30 6.65 -11.35
C ILE A 47 -6.46 8.14 -11.64
N VAL A 48 -6.42 8.49 -12.92
CA VAL A 48 -6.69 9.85 -13.39
C VAL A 48 -7.97 9.84 -14.21
N ARG A 49 -8.89 10.72 -13.87
CA ARG A 49 -10.14 10.94 -14.58
C ARG A 49 -10.04 12.19 -15.44
N SER A 50 -10.46 12.09 -16.70
CA SER A 50 -10.52 13.21 -17.65
C SER A 50 -11.91 13.32 -18.27
N LEU A 51 -12.42 14.54 -18.38
CA LEU A 51 -13.68 14.86 -19.04
C LEU A 51 -13.43 15.83 -20.20
N PRO A 52 -14.21 15.75 -21.31
CA PRO A 52 -14.15 16.74 -22.36
C PRO A 52 -14.38 18.17 -21.83
N GLY A 53 -13.41 19.05 -22.05
CA GLY A 53 -13.48 20.46 -21.65
C GLY A 53 -13.20 20.75 -20.18
N ALA A 54 -12.80 19.75 -19.38
CA ALA A 54 -12.36 19.94 -18.00
C ALA A 54 -10.89 19.52 -17.82
N SER A 55 -10.23 20.05 -16.78
CA SER A 55 -8.91 19.58 -16.40
C SER A 55 -8.98 18.16 -15.82
N PRO A 56 -8.01 17.28 -16.11
CA PRO A 56 -7.96 15.96 -15.48
C PRO A 56 -7.77 16.08 -13.97
N MET A 57 -8.23 15.06 -13.23
CA MET A 57 -8.14 15.01 -11.77
C MET A 57 -7.75 13.61 -11.30
N LEU A 58 -7.01 13.54 -10.19
CA LEU A 58 -6.78 12.28 -9.49
C LEU A 58 -8.07 11.83 -8.81
N VAL A 59 -8.38 10.55 -8.91
CA VAL A 59 -9.50 9.92 -8.22
C VAL A 59 -9.02 8.62 -7.57
N ASP A 60 -9.72 8.18 -6.53
CA ASP A 60 -9.39 6.92 -5.85
C ASP A 60 -10.12 5.71 -6.47
N ASP A 61 -11.15 5.97 -7.29
CA ASP A 61 -11.94 4.95 -7.98
C ASP A 61 -12.67 5.52 -9.21
N ILE A 62 -13.33 4.65 -9.98
CA ILE A 62 -14.37 5.02 -10.93
C ILE A 62 -15.55 5.65 -10.18
N LEU A 63 -15.92 6.86 -10.57
CA LEU A 63 -16.98 7.62 -9.93
C LEU A 63 -18.38 7.14 -10.37
N ALA A 64 -19.30 7.00 -9.41
CA ALA A 64 -20.64 6.50 -9.65
C ALA A 64 -21.43 7.37 -10.64
N GLU A 65 -21.20 8.68 -10.65
CA GLU A 65 -21.86 9.60 -11.58
C GLU A 65 -21.50 9.35 -13.06
N ASP A 66 -20.36 8.72 -13.35
CA ASP A 66 -19.97 8.41 -14.72
C ASP A 66 -20.61 7.09 -15.21
N ASP A 67 -20.81 6.15 -14.29
CA ASP A 67 -21.43 4.84 -14.56
C ASP A 67 -22.97 4.94 -14.69
N ALA A 68 -23.59 5.95 -14.05
CA ALA A 68 -25.04 6.14 -13.99
C ALA A 68 -25.73 6.40 -15.35
N THR A 69 -24.99 6.58 -16.45
CA THR A 69 -25.55 6.84 -17.79
C THR A 69 -26.04 5.59 -18.54
N GLY A 70 -26.04 4.42 -17.91
CA GLY A 70 -26.71 3.21 -18.43
C GLY A 70 -25.93 2.45 -19.51
N GLY A 71 -24.69 2.84 -19.80
CA GLY A 71 -23.75 2.05 -20.60
C GLY A 71 -22.92 1.16 -19.69
N GLY A 72 -23.48 0.05 -19.21
CA GLY A 72 -22.93 -0.82 -18.16
C GLY A 72 -21.40 -0.96 -18.15
N ALA A 73 -20.71 -0.17 -17.31
CA ALA A 73 -19.26 -0.07 -17.31
C ALA A 73 -18.56 -1.29 -16.70
N THR A 74 -19.25 -2.01 -15.82
CA THR A 74 -18.71 -3.25 -15.23
C THR A 74 -18.57 -4.38 -16.25
N GLY A 75 -19.29 -4.32 -17.38
CA GLY A 75 -19.17 -5.29 -18.48
C GLY A 75 -18.03 -5.01 -19.46
N SER A 76 -17.41 -3.83 -19.41
CA SER A 76 -16.40 -3.38 -20.38
C SER A 76 -14.96 -3.36 -19.85
N PHE A 77 -14.75 -3.59 -18.55
CA PHE A 77 -13.39 -3.68 -18.00
C PHE A 77 -12.72 -4.99 -18.38
N SER A 78 -11.43 -4.92 -18.72
CA SER A 78 -10.63 -6.13 -18.87
C SER A 78 -10.65 -6.95 -17.56
N PRO A 79 -10.60 -8.29 -17.63
CA PRO A 79 -10.48 -9.11 -16.42
C PRO A 79 -9.31 -8.67 -15.52
N GLN A 80 -8.21 -8.24 -16.14
CA GLN A 80 -7.03 -7.74 -15.43
C GLN A 80 -7.32 -6.43 -14.68
N LEU A 81 -8.06 -5.50 -15.29
CA LEU A 81 -8.47 -4.27 -14.61
C LEU A 81 -9.44 -4.55 -13.46
N GLN A 82 -10.38 -5.47 -13.63
CA GLN A 82 -11.30 -5.86 -12.55
C GLN A 82 -10.54 -6.43 -11.35
N GLU A 83 -9.59 -7.35 -11.60
CA GLU A 83 -8.72 -7.90 -10.56
C GLU A 83 -7.89 -6.81 -9.89
N ARG A 84 -7.40 -5.85 -10.69
CA ARG A 84 -6.61 -4.73 -10.18
C ARG A 84 -7.42 -3.78 -9.30
N LEU A 85 -8.63 -3.43 -9.70
CA LEU A 85 -9.54 -2.60 -8.91
C LEU A 85 -9.88 -3.27 -7.58
N LYS A 86 -10.20 -4.57 -7.59
CA LYS A 86 -10.38 -5.37 -6.37
C LYS A 86 -9.17 -5.26 -5.46
N ALA A 87 -7.97 -5.40 -6.03
CA ALA A 87 -6.73 -5.32 -5.28
C ALA A 87 -6.45 -3.92 -4.68
N ILE A 88 -6.72 -2.86 -5.43
CA ILE A 88 -6.58 -1.46 -4.98
C ILE A 88 -7.53 -1.17 -3.82
N ARG A 89 -8.80 -1.57 -3.97
CA ARG A 89 -9.86 -1.38 -2.99
C ARG A 89 -9.67 -2.24 -1.75
N GLY A 90 -8.85 -3.30 -1.85
CA GLY A 90 -8.67 -4.25 -0.76
C GLY A 90 -9.91 -5.12 -0.55
N GLU A 91 -10.66 -5.42 -1.61
CA GLU A 91 -11.86 -6.29 -1.57
C GLU A 91 -11.52 -7.79 -1.36
N PHE A 92 -10.41 -8.09 -0.68
CA PHE A 92 -10.00 -9.45 -0.35
C PHE A 92 -10.64 -9.86 0.98
N ASP A 93 -11.67 -10.72 0.91
CA ASP A 93 -12.28 -11.43 2.06
C ASP A 93 -12.56 -10.58 3.31
N ASP A 94 -13.11 -9.38 3.15
CA ASP A 94 -13.64 -8.56 4.27
C ASP A 94 -14.88 -9.19 4.94
N ALA A 95 -15.39 -10.30 4.42
CA ALA A 95 -16.59 -10.99 4.89
C ALA A 95 -16.32 -12.03 6.00
N VAL A 96 -15.30 -11.82 6.84
CA VAL A 96 -15.16 -12.58 8.09
C VAL A 96 -15.65 -11.71 9.23
N ASP A 97 -16.86 -12.02 9.68
CA ASP A 97 -17.56 -11.43 10.81
C ASP A 97 -16.61 -11.25 12.01
N ASP A 98 -16.56 -10.04 12.58
CA ASP A 98 -15.74 -9.68 13.78
C ASP A 98 -16.17 -10.47 15.04
N THR A 99 -16.98 -11.51 14.90
CA THR A 99 -17.63 -12.30 15.96
C THR A 99 -17.05 -13.70 16.17
N ALA A 100 -16.10 -14.16 15.37
CA ALA A 100 -15.63 -15.55 15.47
C ALA A 100 -14.29 -15.71 16.25
N GLY A 101 -14.41 -15.99 17.55
CA GLY A 101 -13.34 -16.64 18.34
C GLY A 101 -13.34 -16.26 19.82
N GLY A 102 -13.77 -17.15 20.70
CA GLY A 102 -13.75 -16.96 22.17
C GLY A 102 -12.35 -16.95 22.82
N ALA A 103 -11.28 -16.78 22.04
CA ALA A 103 -9.94 -16.61 22.54
C ALA A 103 -9.72 -15.16 22.98
N ALA A 104 -9.05 -14.95 24.12
CA ALA A 104 -8.68 -13.61 24.55
C ALA A 104 -7.74 -12.97 23.51
N PRO A 105 -7.94 -11.69 23.15
CA PRO A 105 -7.01 -10.98 22.28
C PRO A 105 -5.58 -11.04 22.81
N LEU A 106 -4.60 -11.06 21.90
CA LEU A 106 -3.20 -10.93 22.27
C LEU A 106 -2.95 -9.60 23.02
N SER A 107 -1.90 -9.54 23.83
CA SER A 107 -1.41 -8.26 24.32
C SER A 107 -0.77 -7.45 23.19
N GLN A 108 -0.75 -6.12 23.29
CA GLN A 108 -0.08 -5.26 22.31
C GLN A 108 1.39 -5.65 22.10
N ALA A 109 2.10 -5.97 23.17
CA ALA A 109 3.49 -6.40 23.10
C ALA A 109 3.66 -7.72 22.32
N GLU A 110 2.72 -8.65 22.45
CA GLU A 110 2.76 -9.92 21.71
C GLU A 110 2.41 -9.72 20.23
N VAL A 111 1.46 -8.84 19.89
CA VAL A 111 1.19 -8.44 18.49
C VAL A 111 2.44 -7.86 17.84
N ASN A 112 3.07 -6.88 18.49
CA ASN A 112 4.28 -6.23 18.00
C ASN A 112 5.43 -7.24 17.83
N LYS A 113 5.64 -8.11 18.83
CA LYS A 113 6.67 -9.16 18.79
C LYS A 113 6.45 -10.13 17.62
N ARG A 114 5.22 -10.60 17.41
CA ARG A 114 4.88 -11.52 16.32
C ARG A 114 5.04 -10.87 14.96
N LEU A 115 4.57 -9.64 14.79
CA LEU A 115 4.68 -8.92 13.52
C LEU A 115 6.16 -8.70 13.16
N ARG A 116 6.98 -8.26 14.11
CA ARG A 116 8.43 -8.13 13.95
C ARG A 116 9.10 -9.45 13.56
N ALA A 117 8.84 -10.51 14.34
CA ALA A 117 9.44 -11.82 14.09
C ALA A 117 9.08 -12.34 12.69
N LYS A 118 7.82 -12.14 12.26
CA LYS A 118 7.40 -12.53 10.92
C LYS A 118 8.03 -11.68 9.83
N ALA A 119 8.15 -10.37 10.03
CA ALA A 119 8.82 -9.48 9.08
C ALA A 119 10.28 -9.93 8.83
N MET A 120 11.00 -10.31 9.90
CA MET A 120 12.36 -10.82 9.79
C MET A 120 12.45 -12.11 8.96
N LYS A 121 11.54 -13.07 9.20
CA LYS A 121 11.50 -14.31 8.43
C LYS A 121 11.13 -14.09 6.97
N CYS A 122 10.10 -13.29 6.70
CA CYS A 122 9.70 -12.95 5.34
C CYS A 122 10.81 -12.24 4.57
N ALA A 123 11.72 -11.57 5.26
CA ALA A 123 12.87 -10.88 4.69
C ALA A 123 14.12 -11.75 4.48
N ASP A 124 14.20 -12.94 5.10
CA ASP A 124 15.34 -13.85 4.94
C ASP A 124 15.08 -14.80 3.77
N ARG A 125 15.88 -14.68 2.69
CA ARG A 125 15.78 -15.52 1.49
C ARG A 125 15.99 -17.02 1.75
N ASN A 126 16.57 -17.38 2.89
CA ASN A 126 16.79 -18.77 3.26
C ASN A 126 15.69 -19.32 4.18
N ASP A 127 14.80 -18.46 4.70
CA ASP A 127 13.67 -18.89 5.51
C ASP A 127 12.54 -19.39 4.60
N PRO A 128 11.89 -20.52 4.91
CA PRO A 128 10.76 -21.03 4.12
C PRO A 128 9.57 -20.06 4.07
N GLU A 129 9.53 -19.06 4.95
CA GLU A 129 8.51 -18.02 4.97
C GLU A 129 8.89 -16.76 4.15
N HIS A 130 10.02 -16.79 3.43
CA HIS A 130 10.45 -15.70 2.55
C HIS A 130 9.31 -15.24 1.63
N LEU A 131 9.13 -13.92 1.52
CA LEU A 131 8.01 -13.33 0.80
C LEU A 131 8.49 -12.64 -0.48
N SER A 132 8.15 -13.22 -1.64
CA SER A 132 8.31 -12.58 -2.94
C SER A 132 6.97 -11.99 -3.42
N SER A 133 7.03 -10.80 -4.02
CA SER A 133 5.90 -10.11 -4.64
C SER A 133 5.89 -10.23 -6.17
N ARG A 134 6.81 -10.99 -6.77
CA ARG A 134 7.01 -11.10 -8.23
C ARG A 134 5.79 -11.63 -8.98
N ASP A 135 5.12 -12.61 -8.41
CA ASP A 135 3.95 -13.26 -9.03
C ASP A 135 2.67 -12.97 -8.25
N ALA A 136 2.72 -12.01 -7.32
CA ALA A 136 1.58 -11.63 -6.53
C ALA A 136 0.54 -10.89 -7.39
N PRO A 137 -0.75 -11.29 -7.34
CA PRO A 137 -1.80 -10.64 -8.13
C PRO A 137 -1.86 -9.13 -7.90
N GLY A 138 -1.95 -8.38 -8.99
CA GLY A 138 -2.09 -6.93 -8.95
C GLY A 138 -0.82 -6.15 -8.56
N THR A 139 0.32 -6.78 -8.24
CA THR A 139 1.51 -6.04 -7.81
C THR A 139 2.38 -5.50 -8.95
N ASP A 140 2.08 -5.84 -10.22
CA ASP A 140 2.93 -5.55 -11.38
C ASP A 140 4.38 -5.99 -11.13
N HIS A 141 4.58 -7.29 -10.89
CA HIS A 141 5.88 -7.87 -10.63
C HIS A 141 6.65 -7.23 -9.47
N GLY A 142 5.92 -6.80 -8.43
CA GLY A 142 6.47 -6.23 -7.20
C GLY A 142 6.52 -4.70 -7.17
N ASN A 143 6.28 -4.01 -8.29
CA ASN A 143 6.31 -2.55 -8.38
C ASN A 143 5.32 -1.86 -7.43
N LEU A 144 4.22 -2.53 -7.10
CA LEU A 144 3.07 -1.97 -6.36
C LEU A 144 2.74 -2.79 -5.12
N ALA A 145 3.76 -3.48 -4.59
CA ALA A 145 3.59 -4.49 -3.56
C ALA A 145 3.86 -3.98 -2.14
N CYS A 146 4.08 -2.68 -1.92
CA CYS A 146 4.47 -2.18 -0.59
C CYS A 146 3.41 -2.47 0.48
N ALA A 147 2.17 -2.03 0.27
CA ALA A 147 1.06 -2.31 1.19
C ALA A 147 0.67 -3.80 1.17
N TRP A 148 0.69 -4.44 -0.01
CA TRP A 148 0.48 -5.88 -0.14
C TRP A 148 1.40 -6.68 0.77
N ALA A 149 2.70 -6.42 0.75
CA ALA A 149 3.67 -7.22 1.47
C ALA A 149 3.49 -7.05 2.98
N VAL A 150 3.21 -5.84 3.46
CA VAL A 150 2.89 -5.59 4.88
C VAL A 150 1.60 -6.30 5.29
N ASN A 151 0.57 -6.31 4.43
CA ASN A 151 -0.65 -7.10 4.64
C ASN A 151 -0.36 -8.60 4.73
N GLN A 152 0.48 -9.15 3.85
CA GLN A 152 0.85 -10.56 3.89
C GLN A 152 1.67 -10.93 5.13
N VAL A 153 2.59 -10.06 5.56
CA VAL A 153 3.32 -10.27 6.83
C VAL A 153 2.35 -10.27 8.01
N ALA A 154 1.40 -9.33 8.06
CA ALA A 154 0.37 -9.31 9.09
C ALA A 154 -0.50 -10.58 9.07
N LYS A 155 -0.94 -11.03 7.89
CA LYS A 155 -1.72 -12.25 7.71
C LYS A 155 -0.98 -13.48 8.22
N LYS A 156 0.31 -13.62 7.88
CA LYS A 156 1.16 -14.73 8.34
C LYS A 156 1.47 -14.66 9.84
N ALA A 157 1.51 -13.47 10.43
CA ALA A 157 1.84 -13.26 11.84
C ALA A 157 0.63 -13.37 12.77
N LEU A 158 -0.52 -12.88 12.32
CA LEU A 158 -1.70 -12.56 13.13
C LEU A 158 -2.99 -13.16 12.56
N GLY A 159 -2.92 -13.88 11.44
CA GLY A 159 -4.06 -14.55 10.81
C GLY A 159 -4.96 -13.65 9.97
N ARG A 160 -4.70 -12.34 9.89
CA ARG A 160 -5.49 -11.37 9.11
C ARG A 160 -4.60 -10.28 8.51
N GLU A 161 -5.02 -9.76 7.36
CA GLU A 161 -4.44 -8.55 6.77
C GLU A 161 -4.81 -7.31 7.60
N ILE A 162 -4.05 -6.22 7.46
CA ILE A 162 -4.37 -4.93 8.08
C ILE A 162 -5.53 -4.28 7.33
N GLY A 163 -5.50 -4.35 6.00
CA GLY A 163 -6.48 -3.76 5.08
C GLY A 163 -5.87 -2.70 4.16
N GLY A 164 -6.73 -2.02 3.40
CA GLY A 164 -6.32 -0.95 2.49
C GLY A 164 -5.69 -1.41 1.17
N GLY A 165 -5.76 -2.70 0.84
CA GLY A 165 -5.35 -3.24 -0.46
C GLY A 165 -3.88 -3.00 -0.80
N LEU A 166 -3.61 -2.59 -2.05
CA LEU A 166 -2.27 -2.34 -2.58
C LEU A 166 -1.73 -0.92 -2.33
N ALA A 167 -2.59 0.04 -1.99
CA ALA A 167 -2.22 1.45 -1.95
C ALA A 167 -1.90 1.95 -0.54
N THR A 168 -0.78 2.67 -0.38
CA THR A 168 -0.45 3.28 0.91
C THR A 168 -1.45 4.36 1.32
N ALA A 169 -2.04 5.06 0.32
CA ALA A 169 -3.13 6.01 0.54
C ALA A 169 -4.35 5.37 1.20
N ASN A 170 -4.68 4.12 0.86
CA ASN A 170 -5.80 3.38 1.44
C ASN A 170 -5.41 2.76 2.78
N MET A 171 -4.21 2.18 2.87
CA MET A 171 -3.71 1.58 4.12
C MET A 171 -3.63 2.60 5.27
N VAL A 172 -3.21 3.86 5.01
CA VAL A 172 -3.17 4.87 6.08
C VAL A 172 -4.56 5.20 6.65
N VAL A 173 -5.61 5.16 5.82
CA VAL A 173 -6.99 5.38 6.28
C VAL A 173 -7.36 4.29 7.29
N VAL A 174 -7.09 3.03 6.96
CA VAL A 174 -7.34 1.89 7.86
C VAL A 174 -6.50 1.98 9.14
N LEU A 175 -5.21 2.32 9.03
CA LEU A 175 -4.32 2.48 10.18
C LEU A 175 -4.79 3.59 11.13
N ARG A 176 -5.25 4.73 10.62
CA ARG A 176 -5.73 5.84 11.44
C ARG A 176 -7.10 5.57 12.08
N ASP A 177 -7.96 4.81 11.41
CA ASP A 177 -9.31 4.48 11.88
C ASP A 177 -9.30 3.35 12.92
N LYS A 178 -8.54 2.28 12.65
CA LYS A 178 -8.66 1.01 13.39
C LYS A 178 -7.47 0.68 14.29
N HIS A 179 -6.41 1.47 14.27
CA HIS A 179 -5.15 1.14 14.96
C HIS A 179 -4.59 2.32 15.75
N LYS A 180 -3.66 2.03 16.65
CA LYS A 180 -3.13 3.03 17.59
C LYS A 180 -1.90 3.68 17.00
N ARG A 181 -1.97 4.99 16.76
CA ARG A 181 -0.77 5.77 16.40
C ARG A 181 0.22 5.78 17.57
N ALA A 182 1.48 5.41 17.29
CA ALA A 182 2.60 5.59 18.21
C ALA A 182 3.30 6.93 17.94
N THR A 183 3.78 7.56 19.02
CA THR A 183 4.50 8.85 18.95
C THR A 183 6.00 8.67 18.69
N ASP A 184 6.51 7.45 18.78
CA ASP A 184 7.92 7.10 18.66
C ASP A 184 8.08 5.72 17.99
N LEU A 185 9.30 5.35 17.63
CA LEU A 185 9.60 4.02 17.10
C LEU A 185 9.29 2.94 18.14
N VAL A 186 8.52 1.93 17.71
CA VAL A 186 8.21 0.74 18.51
C VAL A 186 8.56 -0.48 17.68
N SER A 187 9.31 -1.43 18.26
CA SER A 187 9.68 -2.66 17.56
C SER A 187 8.42 -3.39 17.09
N GLY A 188 8.32 -3.73 15.81
CA GLY A 188 7.17 -4.43 15.24
C GLY A 188 5.94 -3.58 14.97
N CYS A 189 6.00 -2.25 15.07
CA CYS A 189 4.93 -1.39 14.56
C CYS A 189 5.03 -1.21 13.03
N VAL A 190 3.94 -0.79 12.41
CA VAL A 190 3.94 -0.37 11.01
C VAL A 190 4.49 1.04 10.92
N ILE A 191 5.47 1.26 10.05
CA ILE A 191 5.96 2.60 9.66
C ILE A 191 5.39 2.92 8.28
N ILE A 192 4.77 4.09 8.14
CA ILE A 192 4.19 4.52 6.88
C ILE A 192 4.53 5.98 6.60
N SER A 193 4.95 6.25 5.37
CA SER A 193 4.94 7.57 4.78
C SER A 193 3.82 7.59 3.76
N PRO A 194 2.65 8.17 4.07
CA PRO A 194 1.47 7.99 3.23
C PRO A 194 1.62 8.68 1.88
N THR A 195 1.13 8.05 0.82
CA THR A 195 0.90 8.77 -0.45
C THR A 195 -0.12 9.89 -0.24
N VAL A 196 0.17 11.07 -0.77
CA VAL A 196 -0.72 12.24 -0.71
C VAL A 196 -0.84 12.93 -2.06
N THR A 197 -1.92 13.68 -2.25
CA THR A 197 -2.03 14.66 -3.33
C THR A 197 -1.61 16.03 -2.80
N ARG A 198 -0.63 16.66 -3.44
CA ARG A 198 -0.15 18.01 -3.09
C ARG A 198 -1.17 19.08 -3.47
N LEU A 199 -1.01 20.29 -2.92
CA LEU A 199 -1.91 21.44 -3.19
C LEU A 199 -2.00 21.81 -4.69
N ASN A 200 -0.96 21.49 -5.47
CA ASN A 200 -0.93 21.70 -6.92
C ASN A 200 -1.61 20.57 -7.72
N GLY A 201 -2.24 19.60 -7.06
CA GLY A 201 -2.91 18.46 -7.68
C GLY A 201 -1.98 17.29 -8.04
N THR A 202 -0.67 17.39 -7.80
CA THR A 202 0.28 16.32 -8.13
C THR A 202 0.34 15.25 -7.03
N ARG A 203 0.34 13.98 -7.41
CA ARG A 203 0.54 12.85 -6.49
C ARG A 203 1.99 12.81 -5.99
N ASN A 204 2.17 12.46 -4.72
CA ASN A 204 3.48 12.28 -4.11
C ASN A 204 3.49 10.90 -3.43
N ILE A 205 4.17 9.94 -4.06
CA ILE A 205 4.09 8.52 -3.69
C ILE A 205 4.87 8.23 -2.41
N GLY A 206 4.20 7.57 -1.48
CA GLY A 206 4.70 7.14 -0.20
C GLY A 206 5.28 5.72 -0.20
N HIS A 207 5.41 5.15 0.99
CA HIS A 207 5.81 3.76 1.21
C HIS A 207 5.38 3.27 2.59
N VAL A 208 5.40 1.95 2.79
CA VAL A 208 5.05 1.32 4.06
C VAL A 208 5.94 0.12 4.36
N GLY A 209 6.23 -0.08 5.64
CA GLY A 209 7.08 -1.15 6.14
C GLY A 209 6.79 -1.49 7.59
N ILE A 210 7.58 -2.41 8.14
CA ILE A 210 7.50 -2.88 9.52
C ILE A 210 8.82 -2.56 10.21
N VAL A 211 8.73 -1.97 11.41
CA VAL A 211 9.90 -1.63 12.23
C VAL A 211 10.50 -2.91 12.81
N GLY A 212 11.82 -3.05 12.65
CA GLY A 212 12.61 -4.13 13.24
C GLY A 212 12.78 -4.01 14.76
N GLU A 213 13.86 -4.58 15.29
CA GLU A 213 14.26 -4.26 16.66
C GLU A 213 14.76 -2.82 16.74
N VAL A 214 14.14 -2.02 17.62
CA VAL A 214 14.56 -0.65 17.88
C VAL A 214 15.94 -0.65 18.53
N ASN A 215 16.87 0.04 17.87
CA ASN A 215 18.20 0.24 18.44
C ASN A 215 18.13 1.40 19.45
N THR A 216 18.23 1.06 20.74
CA THR A 216 18.14 2.03 21.84
C THR A 216 19.38 2.91 21.99
N ALA A 217 20.52 2.49 21.44
CA ALA A 217 21.75 3.30 21.43
C ALA A 217 21.74 4.33 20.29
N ASP A 218 21.17 3.95 19.14
CA ASP A 218 21.02 4.82 17.98
C ASP A 218 19.77 4.43 17.17
N LYS A 219 18.68 5.18 17.37
CA LYS A 219 17.40 4.93 16.70
C LYS A 219 17.50 5.02 15.19
N ASP A 220 18.40 5.83 14.65
CA ASP A 220 18.57 6.03 13.21
C ASP A 220 19.08 4.76 12.51
N GLN A 221 19.73 3.85 13.24
CA GLN A 221 20.15 2.53 12.78
C GLN A 221 19.07 1.45 12.89
N THR A 222 17.87 1.79 13.40
CA THR A 222 16.78 0.83 13.49
C THR A 222 16.42 0.34 12.09
N LYS A 223 16.47 -0.99 11.90
CA LYS A 223 16.16 -1.63 10.62
C LYS A 223 14.66 -1.54 10.35
N ILE A 224 14.32 -1.23 9.10
CA ILE A 224 12.96 -1.22 8.58
C ILE A 224 12.86 -2.25 7.46
N TYR A 225 11.82 -3.07 7.52
CA TYR A 225 11.54 -4.15 6.59
C TYR A 225 10.38 -3.74 5.68
N SER A 226 10.55 -3.80 4.38
CA SER A 226 9.50 -3.44 3.42
C SER A 226 9.67 -4.20 2.11
N ASN A 227 8.68 -4.12 1.23
CA ASN A 227 8.86 -4.58 -0.14
C ASN A 227 9.92 -3.70 -0.83
N SER A 228 10.72 -4.29 -1.70
CA SER A 228 11.49 -3.59 -2.72
C SER A 228 10.93 -3.92 -4.08
N SER A 229 10.50 -2.90 -4.81
CA SER A 229 10.00 -3.02 -6.17
C SER A 229 11.06 -3.59 -7.11
N GLY A 230 12.29 -3.09 -7.05
CA GLY A 230 13.39 -3.56 -7.91
C GLY A 230 13.78 -5.03 -7.69
N ALA A 231 13.62 -5.54 -6.46
CA ALA A 231 13.87 -6.95 -6.15
C ALA A 231 12.62 -7.84 -6.32
N ALA A 232 11.42 -7.25 -6.30
CA ALA A 232 10.13 -7.93 -6.17
C ALA A 232 10.05 -8.85 -4.93
N GLU A 233 10.60 -8.38 -3.81
CA GLU A 233 10.75 -9.15 -2.57
C GLU A 233 10.58 -8.28 -1.32
N PHE A 234 10.07 -8.87 -0.25
CA PHE A 234 10.11 -8.28 1.09
C PHE A 234 11.51 -8.48 1.67
N GLN A 235 12.14 -7.40 2.14
CA GLN A 235 13.51 -7.43 2.62
C GLN A 235 13.79 -6.32 3.63
N GLN A 236 14.96 -6.37 4.29
CA GLN A 236 15.48 -5.25 5.05
C GLN A 236 16.20 -4.27 4.10
N ASN A 237 15.47 -3.31 3.56
CA ASN A 237 15.99 -2.31 2.60
C ASN A 237 16.18 -0.91 3.19
N PHE A 238 15.71 -0.65 4.42
CA PHE A 238 15.84 0.67 5.04
C PHE A 238 16.39 0.59 6.46
N THR A 239 17.10 1.64 6.86
CA THR A 239 17.18 2.06 8.27
C THR A 239 16.20 3.21 8.50
N TYR A 240 15.92 3.54 9.76
CA TYR A 240 15.06 4.69 10.08
C TYR A 240 15.62 6.00 9.51
N ALA A 241 16.94 6.23 9.60
CA ALA A 241 17.56 7.40 8.97
C ALA A 241 17.33 7.45 7.46
N ARG A 242 17.55 6.34 6.73
CA ARG A 242 17.32 6.29 5.28
C ARG A 242 15.84 6.53 4.94
N TRP A 243 14.92 5.98 5.74
CA TRP A 243 13.48 6.19 5.56
C TRP A 243 13.09 7.67 5.71
N ARG A 244 13.57 8.31 6.79
CA ARG A 244 13.32 9.74 7.01
C ARG A 244 13.94 10.60 5.91
N GLY A 245 15.20 10.37 5.57
CA GLY A 245 15.88 11.11 4.51
C GLY A 245 15.08 11.07 3.21
N LYS A 246 14.71 9.87 2.76
CA LYS A 246 13.93 9.70 1.53
C LYS A 246 12.54 10.32 1.61
N TYR A 247 11.71 9.91 2.57
CA TYR A 247 10.28 10.27 2.52
C TYR A 247 9.97 11.60 3.19
N LYS A 248 10.62 11.90 4.32
CA LYS A 248 10.39 13.15 5.04
C LYS A 248 11.17 14.30 4.43
N ASP A 249 12.47 14.12 4.29
CA ASP A 249 13.36 15.25 3.98
C ASP A 249 13.33 15.54 2.47
N ASP A 250 13.42 14.52 1.60
CA ASP A 250 13.38 14.73 0.14
C ASP A 250 11.96 14.92 -0.40
N LYS A 251 10.99 14.09 0.04
CA LYS A 251 9.61 14.14 -0.49
C LYS A 251 8.65 15.01 0.31
N GLY A 252 9.01 15.45 1.51
CA GLY A 252 8.14 16.26 2.38
C GLY A 252 6.93 15.50 2.95
N LEU A 253 6.97 14.17 2.99
CA LEU A 253 5.89 13.33 3.54
C LEU A 253 6.01 13.19 5.06
N SER A 254 4.89 12.95 5.73
CA SER A 254 4.93 12.54 7.14
C SER A 254 5.58 11.14 7.27
N VAL A 255 6.09 10.84 8.45
CA VAL A 255 6.50 9.49 8.85
C VAL A 255 5.68 9.15 10.09
N GLU A 256 4.83 8.14 9.97
CA GLU A 256 3.86 7.76 10.99
C GLU A 256 4.10 6.33 11.45
N PHE A 257 3.79 6.06 12.71
CA PHE A 257 3.95 4.74 13.33
C PHE A 257 2.61 4.26 13.86
N PHE A 258 2.28 3.00 13.63
CA PHE A 258 1.03 2.41 14.10
C PHE A 258 1.27 1.05 14.74
N GLU A 259 0.84 0.94 15.99
CA GLU A 259 0.67 -0.34 16.68
C GLU A 259 -0.67 -0.95 16.26
N LEU A 260 -0.65 -2.18 15.74
CA LEU A 260 -1.87 -2.86 15.31
C LEU A 260 -2.71 -3.24 16.53
N ASP A 261 -3.99 -2.86 16.49
CA ASP A 261 -4.96 -3.11 17.57
C ASP A 261 -5.20 -4.62 17.73
N PRO A 262 -4.86 -5.23 18.89
CA PRO A 262 -5.04 -6.66 19.10
C PRO A 262 -6.49 -7.15 18.96
N GLN A 263 -7.49 -6.29 19.18
CA GLN A 263 -8.90 -6.68 19.04
C GLN A 263 -9.27 -7.02 17.58
N ARG A 264 -8.48 -6.56 16.60
CA ARG A 264 -8.70 -6.85 15.18
C ARG A 264 -8.14 -8.21 14.74
N PHE A 265 -7.40 -8.90 15.62
CA PHE A 265 -6.73 -10.18 15.34
C PHE A 265 -7.10 -11.26 16.38
N PRO A 266 -8.40 -11.59 16.56
CA PRO A 266 -8.84 -12.51 17.62
C PRO A 266 -8.28 -13.93 17.49
N ASN A 267 -8.00 -14.37 16.25
CA ASN A 267 -7.43 -15.69 15.97
C ASN A 267 -5.90 -15.73 16.10
N ALA A 268 -5.24 -14.62 16.40
CA ALA A 268 -3.79 -14.65 16.63
C ALA A 268 -3.44 -15.37 17.94
N GLY A 269 -4.38 -15.57 18.86
CA GLY A 269 -4.16 -16.28 20.12
C GLY A 269 -4.10 -17.81 20.03
N THR A 270 -4.45 -18.41 18.88
CA THR A 270 -4.57 -19.87 18.70
C THR A 270 -3.33 -20.50 18.08
#